data_AF-A0A1V4W778-F1
#
_entry.id   AF-A0A1V4W778-F1
#
_cell.length_a   1.000
_cell.length_b   1.000
_cell.length_c   1.000
_cell.angle_alpha   90.00
_cell.angle_beta   90.00
_cell.angle_gamma   90.00
#
_symmetry.space_group_name_H-M   'P 1'
#
loop_
_entity.id
_entity.type
_entity.pdbx_description
1 polymer ?
#
loop_
_entity_poly.entity_id
_entity_poly.type
_entity_poly.pdbx_seq_one_letter_code
_entity_poly.pdbx_strand_id
1 'polypeptide(L)'
;MFQLHLIPPEYQEFWNLFKYLNPSDSVVWWEAGICNISNKKYKPVFCSDTSVKITLTEFSKENTYYSNYYSIFPYQYYLVFKTQSGDIRYINKVEQLISFIGVVDNLPEALFLAHMYGYANKHGRKFGSFCYNNGVVTFNLYKILHPPDVLEDNKKLVKSKIKVDAKGNVYEFTSKINPKWRKLTVKDMYGH
;
A
#
# COMPACT_ATOMS: atom_id res chain seq x y z
N MET A 1 -21.03 15.41 -14.31
CA MET A 1 -19.61 15.43 -14.73
C MET A 1 -18.80 15.00 -13.51
N PHE A 2 -17.99 13.94 -13.60
CA PHE A 2 -17.21 13.47 -12.45
C PHE A 2 -16.01 14.40 -12.22
N GLN A 3 -15.92 15.01 -11.04
CA GLN A 3 -14.80 15.86 -10.68
C GLN A 3 -13.61 14.98 -10.30
N LEU A 4 -12.49 15.21 -10.96
CA LEU A 4 -11.23 14.52 -10.69
C LEU A 4 -10.42 15.35 -9.69
N HIS A 5 -9.99 14.72 -8.61
CA HIS A 5 -9.20 15.34 -7.55
C HIS A 5 -7.77 14.77 -7.56
N LEU A 6 -6.79 15.58 -7.16
CA LEU A 6 -5.44 15.09 -6.91
C LEU A 6 -5.41 14.32 -5.58
N ILE A 7 -4.58 13.28 -5.51
CA ILE A 7 -4.34 12.59 -4.24
C ILE A 7 -3.61 13.56 -3.28
N PRO A 8 -4.13 13.77 -2.06
CA PRO A 8 -3.51 14.65 -1.06
C PRO A 8 -2.06 14.28 -0.75
N PRO A 9 -1.15 15.27 -0.52
CA PRO A 9 0.27 15.03 -0.24
C PRO A 9 0.53 14.05 0.91
N GLU A 10 -0.28 14.09 1.96
CA GLU A 10 -0.18 13.23 3.14
C GLU A 10 -0.40 11.73 2.83
N TYR A 11 -1.09 11.42 1.73
CA TYR A 11 -1.37 10.05 1.26
C TYR A 11 -0.41 9.59 0.17
N GLN A 12 0.56 10.43 -0.24
CA GLN A 12 1.49 10.06 -1.30
C GLN A 12 2.54 9.04 -0.85
N GLU A 13 2.78 8.94 0.45
CA GLU A 13 3.69 7.96 1.03
C GLU A 13 2.92 6.76 1.54
N PHE A 14 3.27 5.57 1.07
CA PHE A 14 2.59 4.34 1.49
C PHE A 14 2.62 4.14 3.01
N TRP A 15 3.75 4.42 3.67
CA TRP A 15 3.85 4.27 5.12
C TRP A 15 3.01 5.27 5.91
N ASN A 16 2.59 6.38 5.30
CA ASN A 16 1.68 7.32 5.97
C ASN A 16 0.24 6.80 5.97
N LEU A 17 -0.12 5.91 5.03
CA LEU A 17 -1.46 5.36 4.92
C LEU A 17 -1.86 4.52 6.13
N PHE A 18 -0.90 3.90 6.82
CA PHE A 18 -1.16 3.12 8.03
C PHE A 18 -2.02 3.90 9.02
N LYS A 19 -1.71 5.18 9.27
CA LYS A 19 -2.40 6.02 10.26
C LYS A 19 -3.90 6.21 10.01
N TYR A 20 -4.37 5.90 8.81
CA TYR A 20 -5.74 6.10 8.37
C TYR A 20 -6.50 4.78 8.19
N LEU A 21 -5.89 3.64 8.50
CA LEU A 21 -6.60 2.36 8.47
C LEU A 21 -7.56 2.28 9.65
N ASN A 22 -8.81 1.99 9.36
CA ASN A 22 -9.84 1.73 10.34
C ASN A 22 -10.08 0.21 10.43
N PRO A 23 -9.57 -0.46 11.47
CA PRO A 23 -9.80 -1.89 11.60
C PRO A 23 -11.25 -2.21 11.96
N SER A 24 -11.69 -3.41 11.62
CA SER A 24 -12.97 -3.97 12.05
C SER A 24 -13.04 -4.09 13.58
N ASP A 25 -14.25 -4.12 14.11
CA ASP A 25 -14.55 -4.24 15.55
C ASP A 25 -13.91 -5.47 16.23
N SER A 26 -13.52 -6.49 15.43
CA SER A 26 -12.86 -7.69 15.91
C SER A 26 -11.40 -7.48 16.35
N VAL A 27 -10.80 -6.33 16.02
CA VAL A 27 -9.42 -5.99 16.32
C VAL A 27 -9.34 -5.14 17.59
N VAL A 28 -8.54 -5.59 18.55
CA VAL A 28 -8.37 -4.88 19.84
C VAL A 28 -7.06 -4.12 19.94
N TRP A 29 -6.09 -4.46 19.10
CA TRP A 29 -4.79 -3.80 19.02
C TRP A 29 -4.15 -4.08 17.67
N TRP A 30 -3.38 -3.12 17.14
CA TRP A 30 -2.55 -3.36 15.97
C TRP A 30 -1.36 -2.42 15.88
N GLU A 31 -0.36 -2.84 15.13
CA GLU A 31 0.86 -2.10 14.86
C GLU A 31 1.25 -2.29 13.39
N ALA A 32 1.81 -1.25 12.80
CA ALA A 32 2.42 -1.34 11.48
C ALA A 32 3.79 -0.66 11.48
N GLY A 33 4.68 -1.16 10.64
CA GLY A 33 6.06 -0.72 10.64
C GLY A 33 6.86 -1.12 9.42
N ILE A 34 8.12 -0.74 9.47
CA ILE A 34 9.12 -1.05 8.46
C ILE A 34 10.07 -2.09 9.04
N CYS A 35 10.30 -3.16 8.29
CA CYS A 35 11.30 -4.19 8.56
C CYS A 35 12.46 -4.01 7.58
N ASN A 36 13.68 -3.93 8.11
CA ASN A 36 14.89 -4.07 7.32
C ASN A 36 15.27 -5.54 7.25
N ILE A 37 15.15 -6.14 6.06
CA ILE A 37 15.37 -7.58 5.87
C ILE A 37 16.83 -7.97 6.14
N SER A 38 17.80 -7.10 5.85
CA SER A 38 19.22 -7.46 5.94
C SER A 38 19.72 -7.64 7.36
N ASN A 39 19.11 -6.93 8.32
CA ASN A 39 19.53 -6.96 9.72
C ASN A 39 18.37 -7.23 10.69
N LYS A 40 17.21 -7.65 10.18
CA LYS A 40 15.99 -7.90 10.96
C LYS A 40 15.67 -6.76 11.95
N LYS A 41 15.95 -5.50 11.58
CA LYS A 41 15.60 -4.35 12.43
C LYS A 41 14.20 -3.87 12.08
N TYR A 42 13.40 -3.67 13.11
CA TYR A 42 12.02 -3.23 13.02
C TYR A 42 11.91 -1.79 13.50
N LYS A 43 11.09 -1.01 12.79
CA LYS A 43 10.73 0.33 13.19
C LYS A 43 9.21 0.46 13.08
N PRO A 44 8.46 0.47 14.20
CA PRO A 44 7.05 0.79 14.16
C PRO A 44 6.88 2.21 13.59
N VAL A 45 5.95 2.37 12.67
CA VAL A 45 5.52 3.67 12.13
C VAL A 45 4.15 4.07 12.67
N PHE A 46 3.39 3.10 13.16
CA PHE A 46 2.11 3.28 13.82
C PHE A 46 1.87 2.17 14.85
N CYS A 47 1.28 2.52 15.99
CA CYS A 47 0.76 1.58 17.00
C CYS A 47 -0.56 2.13 17.53
N SER A 48 -1.61 1.28 17.58
CA SER A 48 -2.95 1.71 17.99
C SER A 48 -3.03 2.05 19.48
N ASP A 49 -2.23 1.37 20.29
CA ASP A 49 -2.07 1.63 21.71
C ASP A 49 -0.65 1.24 22.15
N THR A 50 0.15 2.25 22.48
CA THR A 50 1.55 2.09 22.90
C THR A 50 1.71 1.53 24.32
N SER A 51 0.62 1.47 25.11
CA SER A 51 0.64 0.86 26.44
C SER A 51 0.62 -0.68 26.37
N VAL A 52 0.09 -1.24 25.27
CA VAL A 52 0.07 -2.68 25.03
C VAL A 52 1.45 -3.14 24.58
N LYS A 53 2.06 -4.03 25.37
CA LYS A 53 3.34 -4.66 25.04
C LYS A 53 3.09 -6.02 24.38
N ILE A 54 3.31 -6.09 23.07
CA ILE A 54 3.33 -7.37 22.35
C ILE A 54 4.77 -7.71 21.99
N THR A 55 5.22 -8.89 22.41
CA THR A 55 6.46 -9.47 21.91
C THR A 55 6.17 -10.02 20.52
N LEU A 56 6.57 -9.29 19.49
CA LEU A 56 6.48 -9.76 18.13
C LEU A 56 7.49 -10.91 17.97
N THR A 57 7.00 -12.15 17.95
CA THR A 57 7.82 -13.31 17.64
C THR A 57 8.29 -13.21 16.19
N GLU A 58 9.57 -13.51 15.95
CA GLU A 58 10.31 -13.21 14.72
C GLU A 58 9.44 -13.14 13.45
N PHE A 59 9.35 -11.96 12.85
CA PHE A 59 8.77 -11.82 11.52
C PHE A 59 9.67 -12.54 10.51
N SER A 60 9.16 -13.62 9.92
CA SER A 60 9.74 -14.19 8.71
C SER A 60 9.37 -13.31 7.50
N LYS A 61 10.03 -13.53 6.35
CA LYS A 61 9.63 -12.93 5.07
C LYS A 61 8.14 -13.16 4.76
N GLU A 62 7.59 -14.27 5.24
CA GLU A 62 6.19 -14.66 5.09
C GLU A 62 5.24 -13.80 5.94
N ASN A 63 5.73 -13.19 7.03
CA ASN A 63 4.95 -12.33 7.94
C ASN A 63 4.99 -10.85 7.56
N THR A 64 5.58 -10.53 6.41
CA THR A 64 5.71 -9.16 5.91
C THR A 64 5.01 -9.03 4.57
N TYR A 65 4.54 -7.83 4.26
CA TYR A 65 4.05 -7.53 2.93
C TYR A 65 5.21 -7.47 1.94
N TYR A 66 4.92 -7.91 0.72
CA TYR A 66 5.86 -7.83 -0.39
C TYR A 66 6.40 -6.41 -0.53
N SER A 67 7.72 -6.36 -0.76
CA SER A 67 8.58 -5.18 -0.95
C SER A 67 7.81 -3.97 -1.45
N ASN A 68 8.05 -2.80 -0.86
CA ASN A 68 7.69 -1.56 -1.54
C ASN A 68 8.29 -1.63 -2.95
N TYR A 69 7.49 -1.95 -3.96
CA TYR A 69 7.97 -2.15 -5.33
C TYR A 69 8.52 -0.85 -5.92
N TYR A 70 8.34 0.28 -5.24
CA TYR A 70 8.97 1.54 -5.55
C TYR A 70 10.34 1.65 -4.86
N SER A 71 10.48 1.24 -3.58
CA SER A 71 11.71 1.48 -2.82
C SER A 71 12.90 0.65 -3.32
N ILE A 72 14.05 1.30 -3.47
CA ILE A 72 15.35 0.70 -3.82
C ILE A 72 15.98 0.02 -2.60
N PHE A 73 15.35 0.17 -1.43
CA PHE A 73 15.85 -0.33 -0.17
C PHE A 73 15.23 -1.70 0.17
N PRO A 74 15.93 -2.55 0.94
CA PRO A 74 15.42 -3.84 1.41
C PRO A 74 14.38 -3.68 2.53
N TYR A 75 13.51 -2.66 2.43
CA TYR A 75 12.48 -2.40 3.41
C TYR A 75 11.19 -3.12 3.01
N GLN A 76 10.75 -4.00 3.90
CA GLN A 76 9.42 -4.60 3.88
C GLN A 76 8.53 -3.88 4.87
N TYR A 77 7.22 -3.87 4.61
CA TYR A 77 6.26 -3.40 5.60
C TYR A 77 5.66 -4.58 6.35
N TYR A 78 5.27 -4.37 7.59
CA TYR A 78 4.44 -5.30 8.32
C TYR A 78 3.22 -4.58 8.86
N LEU A 79 2.13 -5.34 9.01
CA LEU A 79 0.98 -4.98 9.81
C LEU A 79 0.61 -6.22 10.61
N VAL A 80 0.55 -6.05 11.91
CA VAL A 80 0.23 -7.07 12.89
C VAL A 80 -0.94 -6.60 13.73
N PHE A 81 -1.85 -7.50 14.06
CA PHE A 81 -2.99 -7.16 14.88
C PHE A 81 -3.34 -8.30 15.83
N LYS A 82 -3.99 -7.92 16.93
CA LYS A 82 -4.56 -8.82 17.92
C LYS A 82 -6.07 -8.79 17.81
N THR A 83 -6.69 -9.96 17.74
CA THR A 83 -8.15 -10.11 17.74
C THR A 83 -8.71 -10.12 19.16
N GLN A 84 -10.03 -9.95 19.29
CA GLN A 84 -10.75 -10.15 20.56
C GLN A 84 -10.53 -11.55 21.17
N SER A 85 -10.32 -12.59 20.33
CA SER A 85 -9.98 -13.95 20.79
C SER A 85 -8.57 -14.07 21.39
N GLY A 86 -7.72 -13.06 21.23
CA GLY A 86 -6.34 -13.04 21.70
C GLY A 86 -5.31 -13.49 20.66
N ASP A 87 -5.73 -13.92 19.47
CA ASP A 87 -4.83 -14.34 18.39
C ASP A 87 -4.03 -13.16 17.86
N ILE A 88 -2.74 -13.36 17.62
CA ILE A 88 -1.89 -12.41 16.89
C ILE A 88 -1.81 -12.85 15.44
N ARG A 89 -2.12 -11.95 14.53
CA ARG A 89 -2.15 -12.21 13.09
C ARG A 89 -1.33 -11.19 12.34
N TYR A 90 -0.63 -11.67 11.32
CA TYR A 90 0.08 -10.84 10.36
C TYR A 90 -0.74 -10.74 9.08
N ILE A 91 -0.75 -9.55 8.49
CA ILE A 91 -1.34 -9.37 7.19
C ILE A 91 -0.22 -9.44 6.16
N ASN A 92 -0.30 -10.43 5.28
CA ASN A 92 0.65 -10.70 4.20
C ASN A 92 -0.03 -10.86 2.84
N LYS A 93 -1.38 -10.88 2.80
CA LYS A 93 -2.20 -10.99 1.60
C LYS A 93 -3.37 -10.01 1.62
N VAL A 94 -3.95 -9.73 0.45
CA VAL A 94 -5.04 -8.77 0.30
C VAL A 94 -6.27 -9.20 1.09
N GLU A 95 -6.61 -10.48 1.08
CA GLU A 95 -7.82 -11.00 1.74
C GLU A 95 -7.77 -10.77 3.25
N GLN A 96 -6.58 -10.87 3.83
CA GLN A 96 -6.36 -10.58 5.25
C GLN A 96 -6.47 -9.08 5.55
N LEU A 97 -6.04 -8.21 4.62
CA LEU A 97 -6.23 -6.76 4.77
C LEU A 97 -7.72 -6.41 4.71
N ILE A 98 -8.46 -6.98 3.76
CA ILE A 98 -9.90 -6.79 3.65
C ILE A 98 -10.58 -7.28 4.94
N SER A 99 -10.19 -8.44 5.48
CA SER A 99 -10.70 -8.91 6.77
C SER A 99 -10.32 -8.01 7.94
N PHE A 100 -9.14 -7.39 7.91
CA PHE A 100 -8.69 -6.47 8.94
C PHE A 100 -9.50 -5.17 8.92
N ILE A 101 -9.69 -4.56 7.75
CA ILE A 101 -10.44 -3.30 7.56
C ILE A 101 -11.96 -3.53 7.70
N GLY A 102 -12.47 -4.65 7.18
CA GLY A 102 -13.89 -4.97 7.11
C GLY A 102 -14.59 -4.29 5.94
N VAL A 103 -14.66 -2.96 5.93
CA VAL A 103 -15.32 -2.17 4.88
C VAL A 103 -14.41 -1.01 4.48
N VAL A 104 -14.17 -0.87 3.17
CA VAL A 104 -13.40 0.26 2.63
C VAL A 104 -14.30 1.48 2.56
N ASP A 105 -14.18 2.38 3.53
CA ASP A 105 -15.05 3.55 3.65
C ASP A 105 -14.33 4.89 3.44
N ASN A 106 -13.00 4.85 3.33
CA ASN A 106 -12.18 6.04 3.16
C ASN A 106 -11.14 5.91 2.02
N LEU A 107 -10.68 7.08 1.57
CA LEU A 107 -9.72 7.19 0.47
C LEU A 107 -8.36 6.53 0.79
N PRO A 108 -7.76 6.71 1.99
CA PRO A 108 -6.51 6.05 2.34
C PRO A 108 -6.56 4.52 2.28
N GLU A 109 -7.62 3.88 2.77
CA GLU A 109 -7.81 2.43 2.68
C GLU A 109 -7.94 1.94 1.23
N ALA A 110 -8.72 2.65 0.42
CA ALA A 110 -8.84 2.34 -1.00
C ALA A 110 -7.49 2.45 -1.73
N LEU A 111 -6.69 3.46 -1.37
CA LEU A 111 -5.34 3.63 -1.90
C LEU A 111 -4.38 2.54 -1.37
N PHE A 112 -4.49 2.15 -0.11
CA PHE A 112 -3.70 1.08 0.49
C PHE A 112 -3.92 -0.24 -0.26
N LEU A 113 -5.18 -0.58 -0.53
CA LEU A 113 -5.53 -1.76 -1.35
C LEU A 113 -4.93 -1.66 -2.75
N ALA A 114 -5.05 -0.51 -3.42
CA ALA A 114 -4.43 -0.31 -4.73
C ALA A 114 -2.91 -0.58 -4.69
N HIS A 115 -2.22 -0.14 -3.64
CA HIS A 115 -0.80 -0.44 -3.41
C HIS A 115 -0.53 -1.94 -3.24
N MET A 116 -1.37 -2.66 -2.49
CA MET A 116 -1.24 -4.12 -2.36
C MET A 116 -1.41 -4.88 -3.69
N TYR A 117 -2.19 -4.33 -4.62
CA TYR A 117 -2.31 -4.86 -5.99
C TYR A 117 -1.21 -4.37 -6.95
N GLY A 118 -0.19 -3.69 -6.45
CA GLY A 118 0.96 -3.24 -7.24
C GLY A 118 0.74 -1.92 -8.00
N TYR A 119 -0.26 -1.13 -7.62
CA TYR A 119 -0.49 0.21 -8.14
C TYR A 119 0.06 1.27 -7.20
N ALA A 120 0.70 2.33 -7.71
CA ALA A 120 0.96 3.51 -6.88
C ALA A 120 0.89 4.82 -7.65
N ASN A 121 0.86 5.89 -6.87
CA ASN A 121 1.16 7.24 -7.29
C ASN A 121 2.65 7.36 -7.66
N LYS A 122 2.97 8.25 -8.60
CA LYS A 122 4.37 8.58 -8.88
C LYS A 122 4.81 9.67 -7.90
N HIS A 123 5.86 9.39 -7.12
CA HIS A 123 6.51 10.36 -6.25
C HIS A 123 6.94 11.63 -6.99
N GLY A 124 6.69 12.80 -6.40
CA GLY A 124 7.18 14.09 -6.89
C GLY A 124 6.64 14.56 -8.26
N ARG A 125 5.63 13.89 -8.84
CA ARG A 125 4.93 14.39 -10.04
C ARG A 125 3.42 14.40 -9.80
N LYS A 126 2.71 15.32 -10.45
CA LYS A 126 1.24 15.53 -10.38
C LYS A 126 0.39 14.35 -10.91
N PHE A 127 0.80 13.11 -10.67
CA PHE A 127 0.15 11.92 -11.23
C PHE A 127 -0.22 10.94 -10.13
N GLY A 128 -1.47 11.10 -9.75
CA GLY A 128 -2.23 10.34 -8.78
C GLY A 128 -3.51 11.12 -8.62
N SER A 129 -4.62 10.59 -9.11
CA SER A 129 -5.89 11.28 -9.05
C SER A 129 -7.00 10.31 -8.77
N PHE A 130 -8.04 10.79 -8.11
CA PHE A 130 -9.18 9.98 -7.77
C PHE A 130 -10.48 10.72 -8.07
N CYS A 131 -11.55 9.96 -8.22
CA CYS A 131 -12.91 10.46 -8.03
C CYS A 131 -13.67 9.44 -7.18
N TYR A 132 -14.57 9.95 -6.35
CA TYR A 132 -15.46 9.13 -5.53
C TYR A 132 -16.87 9.22 -6.08
N ASN A 133 -17.53 8.07 -6.21
CA ASN A 133 -18.92 8.01 -6.63
C ASN A 133 -19.59 6.77 -6.04
N ASN A 134 -20.71 6.94 -5.35
CA ASN A 134 -21.56 5.86 -4.81
C ASN A 134 -20.76 4.75 -4.10
N GLY A 135 -19.87 5.12 -3.16
CA GLY A 135 -19.07 4.12 -2.42
C GLY A 135 -17.93 3.50 -3.21
N VAL A 136 -17.63 4.00 -4.41
CA VAL A 136 -16.55 3.50 -5.26
C VAL A 136 -15.52 4.59 -5.50
N VAL A 137 -14.26 4.31 -5.17
CA VAL A 137 -13.12 5.18 -5.48
C VAL A 137 -12.52 4.72 -6.80
N THR A 138 -12.51 5.61 -7.80
CA THR A 138 -11.81 5.39 -9.06
C THR A 138 -10.48 6.11 -9.01
N PHE A 139 -9.38 5.44 -9.30
CA PHE A 139 -8.06 6.07 -9.38
C PHE A 139 -7.48 6.06 -10.80
N ASN A 140 -6.63 7.04 -11.08
CA ASN A 140 -5.62 6.95 -12.13
C ASN A 140 -4.23 6.84 -11.47
N LEU A 141 -3.63 5.65 -11.53
CA LEU A 141 -2.35 5.29 -10.90
C LEU A 141 -1.38 4.68 -11.93
N TYR A 142 -0.23 4.23 -11.48
CA TYR A 142 0.71 3.42 -12.25
C TYR A 142 0.76 1.99 -11.74
N LYS A 143 0.77 1.02 -12.65
CA LYS A 143 1.01 -0.40 -12.35
C LYS A 143 2.46 -0.75 -12.64
N ILE A 144 3.10 -1.51 -11.76
CA ILE A 144 4.43 -2.08 -12.01
C ILE A 144 4.25 -3.42 -12.73
N LEU A 145 4.87 -3.58 -13.91
CA LEU A 145 4.72 -4.80 -14.72
C LEU A 145 5.68 -5.94 -14.35
N HIS A 146 6.80 -5.66 -13.68
CA HIS A 146 7.81 -6.67 -13.35
C HIS A 146 8.32 -6.52 -11.90
N PRO A 147 8.17 -7.56 -11.05
CA PRO A 147 8.84 -7.64 -9.75
C PRO A 147 10.38 -7.63 -9.90
N PRO A 148 11.12 -7.15 -8.88
CA PRO A 148 12.56 -6.91 -8.96
C PRO A 148 13.38 -8.19 -8.69
N ASP A 149 13.12 -9.27 -9.43
CA ASP A 149 14.10 -10.38 -9.49
C ASP A 149 15.30 -10.02 -10.39
N VAL A 150 15.21 -8.86 -11.06
CA VAL A 150 16.28 -8.29 -11.87
C VAL A 150 16.73 -6.99 -11.19
N LEU A 151 17.98 -6.96 -10.73
CA LEU A 151 18.72 -5.79 -10.22
C LEU A 151 18.91 -4.67 -11.29
N GLU A 152 18.04 -4.61 -12.29
CA GLU A 152 18.10 -3.61 -13.34
C GLU A 152 17.20 -2.42 -13.02
N ASP A 153 17.75 -1.23 -13.25
CA ASP A 153 17.11 0.10 -13.23
C ASP A 153 15.92 0.28 -14.22
N ASN A 154 15.19 -0.77 -14.55
CA ASN A 154 14.22 -0.86 -15.63
C ASN A 154 12.78 -1.14 -15.13
N LYS A 155 12.28 -0.36 -14.14
CA LYS A 155 10.87 -0.47 -13.74
C LYS A 155 9.96 0.11 -14.83
N LYS A 156 9.25 -0.75 -15.57
CA LYS A 156 8.19 -0.34 -16.50
C LYS A 156 6.91 -0.04 -15.71
N LEU A 157 6.53 1.22 -15.68
CA LEU A 157 5.27 1.70 -15.08
C LEU A 157 4.22 1.88 -16.18
N VAL A 158 3.00 1.40 -15.99
CA VAL A 158 1.89 1.62 -16.93
C VAL A 158 0.80 2.45 -16.28
N LYS A 159 0.37 3.53 -16.96
CA LYS A 159 -0.79 4.30 -16.52
C LYS A 159 -2.01 3.42 -16.56
N SER A 160 -2.65 3.29 -15.41
CA SER A 160 -3.77 2.39 -15.18
C SER A 160 -4.91 3.14 -14.52
N LYS A 161 -6.12 2.87 -14.97
CA LYS A 161 -7.33 3.35 -14.33
C LYS A 161 -7.97 2.18 -13.59
N ILE A 162 -8.12 2.32 -12.28
CA ILE A 162 -8.67 1.26 -11.42
C ILE A 162 -9.88 1.76 -10.63
N LYS A 163 -10.71 0.85 -10.14
CA LYS A 163 -11.74 1.13 -9.13
C LYS A 163 -11.53 0.24 -7.92
N VAL A 164 -11.81 0.79 -6.75
CA VAL A 164 -11.89 0.07 -5.48
C VAL A 164 -13.29 0.28 -4.92
N ASP A 165 -13.99 -0.82 -4.64
CA ASP A 165 -15.31 -0.78 -4.00
C ASP A 165 -15.23 -0.95 -2.48
N ALA A 166 -16.37 -0.77 -1.81
CA ALA A 166 -16.47 -0.90 -0.35
C ALA A 166 -16.14 -2.31 0.19
N LYS A 167 -16.14 -3.34 -0.68
CA LYS A 167 -15.76 -4.71 -0.31
C LYS A 167 -14.27 -4.98 -0.49
N GLY A 168 -13.52 -3.98 -0.96
CA GLY A 168 -12.09 -4.08 -1.25
C GLY A 168 -11.76 -4.74 -2.59
N ASN A 169 -12.75 -4.93 -3.47
CA ASN A 169 -12.46 -5.44 -4.81
C ASN A 169 -11.78 -4.37 -5.66
N VAL A 170 -10.71 -4.76 -6.36
CA VAL A 170 -9.96 -3.87 -7.27
C VAL A 170 -10.18 -4.29 -8.72
N TYR A 171 -10.70 -3.37 -9.54
CA TYR A 171 -10.99 -3.59 -10.95
C TYR A 171 -10.14 -2.69 -11.84
N GLU A 172 -9.44 -3.25 -12.84
CA GLU A 172 -8.64 -2.51 -13.82
C GLU A 172 -9.43 -2.32 -15.13
N PHE A 173 -9.56 -1.08 -15.61
CA PHE A 173 -10.37 -0.75 -16.79
C PHE A 173 -9.55 -0.61 -18.08
N THR A 174 -8.37 0.00 -17.96
CA THR A 174 -7.49 0.29 -19.10
C THR A 174 -6.06 0.41 -18.63
N SER A 175 -5.17 -0.37 -19.24
CA SER A 175 -3.72 -0.18 -19.18
C SER A 175 -3.24 0.28 -20.56
N LYS A 176 -2.83 1.55 -20.69
CA LYS A 176 -2.22 2.04 -21.95
C LYS A 176 -0.71 2.07 -21.79
N ILE A 177 -0.03 1.14 -22.45
CA ILE A 177 1.42 1.18 -22.65
C ILE A 177 1.71 2.41 -23.53
N ASN A 178 2.35 3.46 -22.99
CA ASN A 178 2.71 4.66 -23.74
C ASN A 178 3.87 4.37 -24.71
N PRO A 179 3.69 4.34 -26.04
CA PRO A 179 4.74 3.91 -26.97
C PRO A 179 6.02 4.76 -26.98
N LYS A 180 6.07 5.91 -26.29
CA LYS A 180 7.26 6.78 -26.15
C LYS A 180 8.05 6.59 -24.85
N TRP A 181 8.08 5.38 -24.27
CA TRP A 181 8.72 5.16 -22.97
C TRP A 181 10.22 5.54 -22.97
N ARG A 182 10.58 6.51 -22.13
CA ARG A 182 11.96 6.71 -21.66
C ARG A 182 12.13 5.91 -20.37
N LYS A 183 13.25 5.22 -20.24
CA LYS A 183 13.71 4.56 -19.00
C LYS A 183 13.61 5.57 -17.85
N LEU A 184 12.78 5.29 -16.85
CA LEU A 184 12.70 6.08 -15.63
C LEU A 184 13.78 5.59 -14.68
N THR A 185 14.71 6.47 -14.33
CA THR A 185 15.77 6.16 -13.38
C THR A 185 15.25 6.29 -11.96
N VAL A 186 15.99 5.75 -10.98
CA VAL A 186 15.80 6.02 -9.54
C VAL A 186 15.58 7.51 -9.27
N LYS A 187 16.35 8.38 -9.92
CA LYS A 187 16.25 9.84 -9.85
C LYS A 187 14.89 10.38 -10.31
N ASP A 188 14.32 9.81 -11.38
CA ASP A 188 12.99 10.19 -11.86
C ASP A 188 11.84 9.80 -10.93
N MET A 189 12.08 8.84 -10.03
CA MET A 189 11.10 8.33 -9.07
C MET A 189 11.20 9.02 -7.72
N TYR A 190 12.35 9.56 -7.34
CA TYR A 190 12.59 10.08 -5.99
C TYR A 190 13.02 11.55 -5.91
N GLY A 191 13.22 12.22 -7.04
CA GLY A 191 13.45 13.67 -7.07
C GLY A 191 14.77 14.16 -6.48
N HIS A 192 15.74 13.26 -6.26
CA HIS A 192 17.11 13.57 -5.81
C HIS A 192 18.09 13.56 -6.98
#